data_AF-A0A7G2IK29-F1
#
_entry.id   AF-A0A7G2IK29-F1
#
_cell.length_a   1.000
_cell.length_b   1.000
_cell.length_c   1.000
_cell.angle_alpha   90.00
_cell.angle_beta   90.00
_cell.angle_gamma   90.00
#
_symmetry.space_group_name_H-M   'P 1'
#
loop_
_entity.id
_entity.type
_entity.pdbx_description
1 polymer ?
#
loop_
_entity_poly.entity_id
_entity_poly.type
_entity_poly.pdbx_seq_one_letter_code
_entity_poly.pdbx_strand_id
1 'polypeptide(L)' 'MRGKIPKTELLVTFEVVARHESYTRAAEELALTQSAVFRQVNALEDFLNTALFNHAKNAFF' A
#
# COMPACT_ATOMS: atom_id res chain seq x y z
N MET A 1 -5.28 3.48 24.99
CA MET A 1 -4.57 3.71 23.70
C MET A 1 -4.11 2.40 23.04
N ARG A 2 -4.90 1.32 23.08
CA ARG A 2 -4.61 0.07 22.35
C ARG A 2 -5.38 0.14 21.02
N GLY A 3 -4.73 0.70 20.00
CA GLY A 3 -5.32 0.94 18.67
C GLY A 3 -4.54 1.96 17.81
N LYS A 4 -3.23 2.14 18.05
CA LYS A 4 -2.40 3.20 17.43
C LYS A 4 -1.32 2.69 16.47
N ILE A 5 -1.26 1.39 16.20
CA ILE A 5 -0.22 0.82 15.35
C ILE A 5 -0.89 0.00 14.24
N PRO A 6 -0.62 0.29 12.96
CA PRO A 6 -1.16 -0.49 11.85
C PRO A 6 -0.54 -1.89 11.87
N LYS A 7 -1.17 -2.85 11.18
CA LYS A 7 -0.54 -4.16 11.01
C LYS A 7 0.76 -4.00 10.21
N THR A 8 1.80 -4.73 10.61
CA THR A 8 3.12 -4.68 9.94
C THR A 8 3.02 -4.97 8.44
N GLU A 9 2.13 -5.89 8.05
CA GLU A 9 1.84 -6.23 6.64
C GLU A 9 1.46 -5.00 5.80
N LEU A 10 0.74 -4.04 6.38
CA LEU A 10 0.35 -2.81 5.68
C LEU A 10 1.55 -1.91 5.42
N LEU A 11 2.47 -1.81 6.39
CA LEU A 11 3.70 -1.03 6.26
C LEU A 11 4.65 -1.65 5.24
N VAL A 12 4.80 -2.98 5.26
CA VAL A 12 5.58 -3.73 4.28
C VAL A 12 4.99 -3.54 2.89
N THR A 13 3.68 -3.68 2.73
CA THR A 13 3.03 -3.46 1.43
C THR A 13 3.24 -2.05 0.91
N PHE A 14 3.09 -1.03 1.77
CA PHE A 14 3.36 0.35 1.40
C PHE A 14 4.79 0.55 0.91
N GLU A 15 5.79 0.07 1.66
CA GLU A 15 7.20 0.24 1.31
C GLU A 15 7.54 -0.46 -0.01
N VAL A 16 7.04 -1.68 -0.23
CA VAL A 16 7.27 -2.41 -1.49
C VAL A 16 6.58 -1.72 -2.67
N VAL A 17 5.35 -1.22 -2.51
CA VAL A 17 4.65 -0.45 -3.56
C VAL A 17 5.40 0.84 -3.88
N ALA A 18 5.88 1.56 -2.86
CA ALA A 18 6.66 2.79 -3.04
C ALA A 18 8.00 2.52 -3.75
N ARG A 19 8.65 1.39 -3.44
CA ARG A 19 9.93 1.00 -4.08
C ARG A 19 9.78 0.63 -5.55
N HIS A 20 8.69 -0.07 -5.90
CA HIS A 20 8.44 -0.53 -7.26
C HIS A 20 7.71 0.48 -8.14
N GLU A 21 7.04 1.46 -7.53
CA GLU A 21 6.10 2.37 -8.18
C GLU A 21 5.05 1.62 -9.04
N SER A 22 4.69 0.40 -8.60
CA SER A 22 3.83 -0.51 -9.36
C SER A 22 3.16 -1.54 -8.46
N TYR A 23 1.82 -1.50 -8.40
CA TYR A 23 1.03 -2.50 -7.68
C TYR A 23 1.23 -3.92 -8.22
N THR A 24 1.47 -4.08 -9.52
CA THR A 24 1.68 -5.41 -10.14
C THR A 24 3.01 -6.00 -9.71
N ARG A 25 4.11 -5.25 -9.81
CA ARG A 25 5.44 -5.72 -9.39
C ARG A 25 5.52 -5.94 -7.88
N ALA A 26 4.89 -5.07 -7.08
CA ALA A 26 4.80 -5.26 -5.65
C ALA A 26 4.02 -6.53 -5.28
N ALA A 27 2.95 -6.86 -6.01
CA ALA A 27 2.20 -8.09 -5.81
C ALA A 27 3.02 -9.35 -6.16
N GLU A 28 3.81 -9.29 -7.23
CA GLU A 28 4.75 -10.35 -7.58
C GLU A 28 5.79 -10.60 -6.47
N GLU A 29 6.42 -9.54 -5.94
CA GLU A 29 7.40 -9.65 -4.85
C GLU A 29 6.77 -10.21 -3.57
N LEU A 30 5.57 -9.75 -3.21
CA LEU A 30 4.88 -10.17 -2.00
C LEU A 30 4.18 -11.52 -2.12
N ALA A 31 4.21 -12.15 -3.30
CA ALA A 31 3.42 -13.35 -3.62
C ALA A 31 1.92 -13.17 -3.32
N LEU A 32 1.38 -12.00 -3.68
CA LEU A 32 -0.02 -11.61 -3.49
C LEU A 32 -0.68 -11.31 -4.83
N THR A 33 -2.01 -11.17 -4.83
CA THR A 33 -2.71 -10.60 -5.98
C THR A 33 -2.57 -9.07 -5.97
N GLN A 34 -2.57 -8.44 -7.15
CA GLN A 34 -2.59 -6.97 -7.26
C GLN A 34 -3.73 -6.35 -6.44
N SER A 35 -4.91 -6.99 -6.41
CA SER A 35 -6.07 -6.54 -5.63
C SER A 35 -5.86 -6.64 -4.12
N ALA A 36 -5.09 -7.62 -3.63
CA ALA A 36 -4.73 -7.73 -2.22
C ALA A 36 -3.76 -6.62 -1.81
N VAL A 37 -2.76 -6.33 -2.63
CA VAL A 37 -1.82 -5.22 -2.42
C VAL A 37 -2.57 -3.88 -2.39
N PHE A 38 -3.45 -3.63 -3.36
CA PHE A 38 -4.26 -2.40 -3.39
C PHE A 38 -5.14 -2.25 -2.13
N ARG A 39 -5.79 -3.33 -1.69
CA ARG A 39 -6.59 -3.31 -0.44
C ARG A 39 -5.76 -3.03 0.79
N GLN A 40 -4.54 -3.54 0.86
CA GLN A 40 -3.64 -3.29 2.00
C GLN A 40 -3.14 -1.85 2.03
N VAL A 41 -2.84 -1.26 0.87
CA VAL A 41 -2.52 0.18 0.79
C VAL A 41 -3.70 1.02 1.25
N ASN A 42 -4.90 0.78 0.71
CA ASN A 42 -6.09 1.54 1.12
C ASN A 42 -6.37 1.40 2.62
N ALA A 43 -6.20 0.20 3.19
CA ALA A 43 -6.38 -0.01 4.62
C ALA A 43 -5.36 0.78 5.47
N LEU A 44 -4.16 1.01 4.95
CA LEU A 44 -3.17 1.86 5.62
C LEU A 44 -3.53 3.35 5.51
N GLU A 45 -3.94 3.80 4.33
CA GLU A 45 -4.40 5.17 4.10
C GLU A 45 -5.59 5.51 5.00
N ASP A 46 -6.56 4.58 5.12
CA ASP A 46 -7.71 4.69 6.03
C ASP A 46 -7.25 4.75 7.49
N PHE A 47 -6.31 3.87 7.89
CA PHE A 47 -5.77 3.86 9.25
C PHE A 47 -5.08 5.18 9.61
N LEU A 48 -4.36 5.79 8.66
CA LEU A 48 -3.65 7.06 8.82
C LEU A 48 -4.53 8.28 8.53
N ASN A 49 -5.74 8.07 8.01
CA ASN A 49 -6.61 9.12 7.48
C ASN A 49 -5.86 10.07 6.52
N THR A 50 -4.99 9.51 5.68
CA THR A 50 -4.06 10.24 4.81
C THR A 50 -3.79 9.41 3.55
N ALA A 51 -3.95 10.02 2.37
CA ALA A 51 -3.50 9.41 1.12
C ALA A 51 -1.96 9.31 1.11
N LEU A 52 -1.46 8.13 0.76
CA LEU A 52 -0.04 7.80 0.69
C LEU A 52 0.48 7.77 -0.75
N PHE A 53 -0.41 7.45 -1.69
CA PHE A 53 -0.13 7.54 -3.12
C PHE A 53 -1.14 8.45 -3.79
N ASN A 54 -0.73 9.03 -4.92
CA ASN A 54 -1.61 9.85 -5.72
C ASN A 54 -1.93 9.09 -7.01
N HIS A 55 -3.23 9.03 -7.28
CA HIS A 55 -3.82 8.14 -8.29
C HIS A 55 -4.08 8.87 -9.62
N ALA A 56 -3.50 10.05 -9.82
CA ALA A 56 -3.64 10.82 -11.04
C ALA A 56 -3.02 10.03 -12.22
N LYS A 57 -3.85 9.81 -13.24
CA LYS A 57 -3.72 8.79 -14.30
C LYS A 57 -2.48 8.81 -15.22
N ASN A 58 -1.39 9.50 -14.93
CA ASN A 58 -0.19 9.48 -15.80
C ASN A 58 1.16 9.32 -15.11
N ALA A 59 1.16 9.15 -13.79
CA ALA A 59 2.31 8.66 -13.04
C ALA A 59 1.81 8.43 -11.62
N PHE A 60 2.42 7.49 -10.91
CA PHE A 60 2.46 7.63 -9.45
C PHE A 60 3.19 8.95 -9.15
N PHE A 61 2.44 10.05 -9.03
CA PHE A 61 2.82 11.34 -8.46
C PHE A 61 1.61 11.89 -7.78
#